data_AF-A0A9J6DLC9-F1
#
_entry.id   AF-A0A9J6DLC9-F1
#
_cell.length_a   1.000
_cell.length_b   1.000
_cell.length_c   1.000
_cell.angle_alpha   90.00
_cell.angle_beta   90.00
_cell.angle_gamma   90.00
#
_symmetry.space_group_name_H-M   'P 1'
#
loop_
_entity.id
_entity.type
_entity.pdbx_description
1 polymer ?
#
loop_
_entity_poly.entity_id
_entity_poly.type
_entity_poly.pdbx_seq_one_letter_code
_entity_poly.pdbx_strand_id
1 'polypeptide(L)'
;MLSTERSVTGCTYSNKTAAASTWPNQQYACWNSWLGVMLLEWPPQGADMNICENVWGAVKKALLRQPSKRGSEDALWAALKEEWERLRASDLVTRLFDSLPRRIGAVVAAAGEFTK
;
A
#
# COMPACT_ATOMS: atom_id res chain seq x y z
N MET A 1 -4.20 33.42 -24.59
CA MET A 1 -4.11 32.68 -23.31
C MET A 1 -3.00 31.67 -23.46
N LEU A 2 -1.90 31.89 -22.75
CA LEU A 2 -0.63 31.19 -22.95
C LEU A 2 -0.79 29.72 -22.50
N SER A 3 -0.61 28.79 -23.43
CA SER A 3 -0.39 27.39 -23.10
C SER A 3 0.96 27.31 -22.38
N THR A 4 0.96 27.09 -21.08
CA THR A 4 2.20 26.87 -20.33
C THR A 4 2.64 25.43 -20.59
N GLU A 5 3.40 25.23 -21.66
CA GLU A 5 4.19 24.03 -21.86
C GLU A 5 5.22 23.94 -20.73
N ARG A 6 4.99 23.04 -19.75
CA ARG A 6 6.07 22.57 -18.88
C ARG A 6 6.89 21.55 -19.65
N SER A 7 7.77 22.06 -20.50
CA SER A 7 8.94 21.29 -20.94
C SER A 7 9.94 21.26 -19.79
N VAL A 8 10.20 20.07 -19.24
CA VAL A 8 11.39 19.82 -18.43
C VAL A 8 12.27 18.87 -19.22
N THR A 9 13.14 19.47 -20.03
CA THR A 9 14.32 18.83 -20.61
C THR A 9 15.20 18.30 -19.48
N GLY A 10 15.41 16.99 -19.39
CA GLY A 10 16.50 16.46 -18.56
C GLY A 10 16.33 15.09 -17.90
N CYS A 11 15.66 14.12 -18.51
CA CYS A 11 15.75 12.73 -18.04
C CYS A 11 16.29 11.83 -19.16
N THR A 12 17.59 11.91 -19.43
CA THR A 12 18.27 10.93 -20.29
C THR A 12 18.59 9.68 -19.46
N TYR A 13 17.93 8.59 -19.79
CA TYR A 13 18.14 7.27 -19.21
C TYR A 13 19.45 6.67 -19.74
N SER A 14 20.40 6.39 -18.85
CA SER A 14 21.55 5.54 -19.15
C SER A 14 21.42 4.27 -18.33
N ASN A 15 21.28 3.14 -19.01
CA ASN A 15 21.20 1.82 -18.41
C ASN A 15 22.58 1.45 -17.83
N LYS A 16 22.79 1.75 -16.55
CA LYS A 16 23.87 1.17 -15.77
C LYS A 16 23.28 0.53 -14.53
N THR A 17 23.48 -0.78 -14.45
CA THR A 17 23.10 -1.69 -13.37
C THR A 17 23.37 -1.09 -12.00
N ALA A 18 22.31 -0.86 -11.21
CA ALA A 18 22.43 -0.50 -9.80
C ALA A 18 21.69 -1.55 -8.95
N ALA A 19 22.41 -2.02 -7.92
CA ALA A 19 22.09 -3.15 -7.07
C ALA A 19 20.83 -2.95 -6.19
N ALA A 20 20.30 -4.07 -5.72
CA ALA A 20 18.98 -4.30 -5.15
C ALA A 20 18.71 -3.75 -3.73
N SER A 21 19.25 -2.60 -3.30
CA SER A 21 19.18 -2.25 -1.85
C SER A 21 18.86 -0.80 -1.47
N THR A 22 18.28 0.04 -2.34
CA THR A 22 17.87 1.38 -1.90
C THR A 22 16.61 1.88 -2.61
N TRP A 23 15.52 1.96 -1.87
CA TRP A 23 14.34 2.75 -2.26
C TRP A 23 14.53 4.21 -1.80
N PRO A 24 14.11 5.20 -2.61
CA PRO A 24 13.64 5.09 -4.00
C PRO A 24 14.81 5.22 -4.99
N ASN A 25 14.81 4.38 -6.03
CA ASN A 25 15.68 4.59 -7.18
C ASN A 25 15.26 5.87 -7.94
N GLN A 26 16.17 6.43 -8.72
CA GLN A 26 16.02 7.74 -9.36
C GLN A 26 14.84 7.81 -10.36
N GLN A 27 14.38 6.67 -10.88
CA GLN A 27 13.23 6.56 -11.78
C GLN A 27 11.89 6.73 -11.05
N TYR A 28 11.75 6.23 -9.82
CA TYR A 28 10.54 6.46 -9.04
C TYR A 28 10.42 7.90 -8.55
N ALA A 29 11.54 8.57 -8.29
CA ALA A 29 11.54 9.96 -7.85
C ALA A 29 11.00 10.93 -8.91
N CYS A 30 11.41 10.78 -10.18
CA CYS A 30 10.90 11.62 -11.26
C CYS A 30 9.43 11.31 -11.59
N TRP A 31 9.01 10.05 -11.46
CA TRP A 31 7.62 9.64 -11.68
C TRP A 31 6.68 10.16 -10.58
N ASN A 32 7.09 10.06 -9.31
CA ASN A 32 6.32 10.62 -8.18
C ASN A 32 6.19 12.15 -8.29
N SER A 33 7.26 12.83 -8.70
CA SER A 33 7.24 14.28 -8.95
C SER A 33 6.27 14.66 -10.08
N TRP A 34 6.26 13.87 -11.16
CA TRP A 34 5.33 14.08 -12.27
C TRP A 34 3.86 13.84 -11.87
N LEU A 35 3.58 12.82 -11.06
CA LEU A 35 2.24 12.50 -10.56
C LEU A 35 1.81 13.37 -9.36
N GLY A 36 2.70 14.19 -8.80
CA GLY A 36 2.43 14.95 -7.58
C GLY A 36 2.21 14.09 -6.34
N VAL A 37 2.76 12.87 -6.30
CA VAL A 37 2.61 11.94 -5.18
C VAL A 37 3.67 12.24 -4.12
N MET A 38 3.24 12.52 -2.90
CA MET A 38 4.13 12.67 -1.75
C MET A 38 4.48 11.30 -1.17
N LEU A 39 5.78 11.03 -1.00
CA LEU A 39 6.25 9.81 -0.34
C LEU A 39 6.24 10.00 1.17
N LEU A 40 5.58 9.09 1.88
CA LEU A 40 5.66 9.04 3.34
C LEU A 40 6.98 8.37 3.75
N GLU A 41 7.73 9.01 4.65
CA GLU A 41 8.93 8.41 5.24
C GLU A 41 8.53 7.22 6.12
N TRP A 42 9.00 6.02 5.75
CA TRP A 42 8.61 4.78 6.40
C TRP A 42 9.80 4.17 7.16
N PRO A 43 9.66 3.83 8.45
CA PRO A 43 10.78 3.28 9.19
C PRO A 43 11.10 1.84 8.75
N PRO A 44 12.37 1.42 8.84
CA PRO A 44 12.73 0.02 8.73
C PRO A 44 12.05 -0.72 9.89
N GLN A 45 11.18 -1.70 9.58
CA GLN A 45 10.27 -2.42 10.51
C GLN A 45 8.84 -1.86 10.69
N GLY A 46 8.32 -1.03 9.79
CA GLY A 46 6.92 -0.56 9.84
C GLY A 46 5.83 -1.59 9.51
N ALA A 47 6.05 -2.90 9.68
CA ALA A 47 5.01 -3.92 9.42
C ALA A 47 3.75 -3.70 10.27
N ASP A 48 3.95 -3.33 11.54
CA ASP A 48 2.89 -3.00 12.49
C ASP A 48 2.13 -1.71 12.15
N MET A 49 2.56 -0.96 11.15
CA MET A 49 1.86 0.24 10.64
C MET A 49 1.21 -0.03 9.28
N ASN A 50 1.48 -1.17 8.65
CA ASN A 50 0.89 -1.51 7.36
C ASN A 50 -0.59 -1.92 7.53
N ILE A 51 -1.51 -1.00 7.24
CA ILE A 51 -2.96 -1.26 7.26
C ILE A 51 -3.40 -2.25 6.18
N CYS A 52 -2.62 -2.42 5.10
CA CYS A 52 -2.97 -3.33 4.01
C CYS A 52 -3.00 -4.78 4.49
N GLU A 53 -2.11 -5.18 5.41
CA GLU A 53 -2.12 -6.53 6.00
C GLU A 53 -3.43 -6.82 6.73
N ASN A 54 -3.99 -5.82 7.42
CA ASN A 54 -5.28 -5.97 8.11
C ASN A 54 -6.44 -6.14 7.13
N VAL A 55 -6.42 -5.40 6.01
CA VAL A 55 -7.41 -5.55 4.93
C VAL A 55 -7.31 -6.94 4.32
N TRP A 56 -6.12 -7.40 3.98
CA TRP A 56 -5.90 -8.75 3.44
C TRP A 56 -6.30 -9.84 4.44
N GLY A 57 -6.07 -9.63 5.73
CA GLY A 57 -6.55 -10.52 6.79
C GLY A 57 -8.07 -10.63 6.83
N ALA A 58 -8.79 -9.51 6.66
CA ALA A 58 -10.25 -9.49 6.61
C ALA A 58 -10.78 -10.24 5.38
N VAL A 59 -10.19 -10.01 4.21
CA VAL A 59 -10.52 -10.71 2.96
C VAL A 59 -10.32 -12.21 3.11
N LYS A 60 -9.14 -12.64 3.57
CA LYS A 60 -8.82 -14.06 3.76
C LYS A 60 -9.80 -14.75 4.71
N LYS A 61 -10.14 -14.10 5.83
CA LYS A 61 -11.15 -14.62 6.78
C LYS A 61 -12.52 -14.79 6.14
N ALA A 62 -12.95 -13.84 5.32
CA ALA A 62 -14.24 -13.91 4.62
C ALA A 62 -14.25 -15.06 3.61
N LEU A 63 -13.19 -15.20 2.80
CA LEU A 63 -13.04 -16.30 1.86
C LEU A 63 -12.98 -17.66 2.58
N LEU A 64 -12.27 -17.77 3.71
CA LEU A 64 -12.20 -18.99 4.52
C LEU A 64 -13.58 -19.50 4.97
N ARG A 65 -14.50 -18.57 5.29
CA ARG A 65 -15.90 -18.87 5.67
C ARG A 65 -16.78 -19.33 4.52
N GLN A 66 -16.34 -19.20 3.26
CA GLN A 66 -17.07 -19.66 2.07
C GLN A 66 -16.30 -20.78 1.34
N PRO A 67 -16.18 -21.99 1.92
CA PRO A 67 -15.45 -23.09 1.30
C PRO A 67 -15.97 -23.51 -0.08
N SER A 68 -17.27 -23.35 -0.32
CA SER A 68 -17.92 -23.71 -1.57
C SER A 68 -17.44 -22.89 -2.77
N LYS A 69 -16.88 -21.69 -2.58
CA LYS A 69 -16.39 -20.83 -3.66
C LYS A 69 -14.92 -21.07 -4.04
N ARG A 70 -14.27 -22.10 -3.50
CA ARG A 70 -12.86 -22.45 -3.76
C ARG A 70 -12.63 -23.50 -4.85
N GLY A 71 -13.67 -23.93 -5.56
CA GLY A 71 -13.60 -25.05 -6.50
C GLY A 71 -12.79 -24.80 -7.77
N SER A 72 -12.54 -23.54 -8.14
CA SER A 72 -11.73 -23.15 -9.30
C SER A 72 -11.08 -21.78 -9.09
N GLU A 73 -10.06 -21.46 -9.90
CA GLU A 73 -9.40 -20.14 -9.89
C GLU A 73 -10.39 -19.00 -10.18
N ASP A 74 -11.23 -19.17 -11.20
CA ASP A 74 -12.25 -18.18 -11.57
C ASP A 74 -13.27 -17.94 -10.44
N ALA A 75 -13.69 -19.03 -9.77
CA ALA A 75 -14.62 -18.92 -8.64
C ALA A 75 -13.99 -18.19 -7.45
N LEU A 76 -12.70 -18.44 -7.19
CA LEU A 76 -11.95 -17.72 -6.17
C LEU A 76 -11.81 -16.23 -6.52
N TRP A 77 -11.56 -15.92 -7.80
CA TRP A 77 -11.40 -14.55 -8.25
C TRP A 77 -12.72 -13.76 -8.22
N ALA A 78 -13.83 -14.40 -8.59
CA ALA A 78 -15.17 -13.84 -8.43
C ALA A 78 -15.50 -13.58 -6.94
N ALA A 79 -15.25 -14.57 -6.07
CA ALA A 79 -15.47 -14.43 -4.64
C ALA A 79 -14.61 -13.33 -4.02
N LEU A 80 -13.35 -13.19 -4.44
CA LEU A 80 -12.48 -12.11 -3.98
C LEU A 80 -13.05 -10.73 -4.35
N LYS A 81 -13.48 -10.54 -5.60
CA LYS A 81 -14.04 -9.28 -6.06
C LYS A 81 -15.31 -8.91 -5.29
N GLU A 82 -16.18 -9.88 -5.06
CA GLU A 82 -17.41 -9.69 -4.27
C GLU A 82 -17.08 -9.26 -2.83
N GLU A 83 -16.15 -9.97 -2.18
CA GLU A 83 -15.71 -9.63 -0.82
C GLU A 83 -14.99 -8.28 -0.75
N TRP A 84 -14.22 -7.93 -1.79
CA TRP A 84 -13.55 -6.64 -1.89
C TRP A 84 -14.55 -5.48 -1.96
N GLU A 85 -15.59 -5.59 -2.81
CA GLU A 85 -16.65 -4.57 -2.88
C GLU A 85 -17.43 -4.46 -1.57
N ARG A 86 -17.70 -5.59 -0.90
CA ARG A 86 -18.34 -5.60 0.41
C ARG A 86 -17.49 -4.89 1.47
N LEU A 87 -16.18 -5.09 1.46
CA LEU A 87 -15.26 -4.38 2.35
C LEU A 87 -15.17 -2.90 2.01
N ARG A 88 -15.19 -2.54 0.73
CA ARG A 88 -15.18 -1.15 0.28
C ARG A 88 -16.43 -0.39 0.73
N ALA A 89 -17.58 -1.05 0.80
CA ALA A 89 -18.81 -0.51 1.34
C ALA A 89 -18.83 -0.44 2.89
N SER A 90 -17.87 -1.08 3.56
CA SER A 90 -17.77 -1.07 5.02
C SER A 90 -16.93 0.09 5.54
N ASP A 91 -17.08 0.39 6.83
CA ASP A 91 -16.27 1.36 7.56
C ASP A 91 -14.88 0.84 7.97
N LEU A 92 -14.47 -0.35 7.49
CA LEU A 92 -13.22 -1.00 7.91
C LEU A 92 -11.99 -0.12 7.64
N VAL A 93 -11.91 0.46 6.44
CA VAL A 93 -10.75 1.27 6.04
C VAL A 93 -10.65 2.51 6.91
N THR A 94 -11.76 3.23 7.11
CA THR A 94 -11.81 4.40 8.00
C THR A 94 -11.37 4.05 9.41
N ARG A 95 -11.90 2.98 10.00
CA ARG A 95 -11.49 2.51 11.34
C ARG A 95 -10.01 2.13 11.41
N LEU A 96 -9.45 1.57 10.34
CA LEU A 96 -8.02 1.27 10.27
C LEU A 96 -7.17 2.55 10.29
N PHE A 97 -7.57 3.57 9.54
CA PHE A 97 -6.92 4.88 9.56
C PHE A 97 -7.05 5.56 10.94
N ASP A 98 -8.23 5.55 11.54
CA ASP A 98 -8.47 6.11 12.88
C ASP A 98 -7.63 5.40 13.96
N SER A 99 -7.27 4.14 13.73
CA SER A 99 -6.41 3.37 14.64
C SER A 99 -4.91 3.69 14.51
N LEU A 100 -4.48 4.33 13.42
CA LEU A 100 -3.06 4.58 13.14
C LEU A 100 -2.37 5.43 14.22
N PRO A 101 -2.93 6.55 14.70
CA PRO A 101 -2.29 7.34 15.76
C PRO A 101 -1.98 6.50 17.01
N ARG A 102 -2.92 5.62 17.39
CA ARG A 102 -2.73 4.70 18.52
C ARG A 102 -1.61 3.68 18.26
N ARG A 103 -1.56 3.09 17.05
CA ARG A 103 -0.52 2.11 16.67
C ARG A 103 0.86 2.75 16.61
N ILE A 104 0.96 3.94 16.03
CA ILE A 104 2.20 4.74 15.99
C ILE A 104 2.66 5.04 17.42
N GLY A 105 1.75 5.48 18.29
CA GLY A 105 2.06 5.71 19.70
C GLY A 105 2.58 4.45 20.42
N ALA A 106 2.02 3.28 20.11
CA ALA A 106 2.50 2.01 20.65
C ALA A 106 3.92 1.66 20.17
N VAL A 107 4.23 1.90 18.89
CA VAL A 107 5.57 1.65 18.33
C VAL A 107 6.61 2.59 18.96
N VAL A 108 6.24 3.86 19.15
CA VAL A 108 7.09 4.84 19.85
C VAL A 108 7.32 4.41 21.31
N ALA A 109 6.28 3.98 22.01
CA ALA A 109 6.39 3.49 23.40
C ALA A 109 7.23 2.20 23.52
N ALA A 110 7.18 1.35 22.49
CA ALA A 110 7.99 0.15 22.38
C ALA A 110 9.42 0.42 21.88
N ALA A 111 9.81 1.69 21.67
CA ALA A 111 11.11 2.08 21.12
C ALA A 111 11.44 1.41 19.76
N GLY A 112 10.41 1.14 18.94
CA GLY A 112 10.55 0.48 17.65
C GLY A 112 10.42 -1.05 17.68
N GLU A 113 10.24 -1.66 18.85
CA GLU A 113 9.99 -3.10 18.99
C GLU A 113 8.54 -3.47 18.60
N PHE A 114 8.29 -4.78 18.42
CA PHE A 114 6.99 -5.32 18.02
C PHE A 114 5.85 -4.92 18.96
N THR A 115 4.74 -4.50 18.37
CA THR A 115 3.52 -4.08 19.05
C THR A 115 2.40 -5.12 18.88
N LYS A 116 1.39 -5.10 19.77
CA LYS A 116 0.25 -6.02 19.75
C LYS A 116 -0.98 -5.46 19.02
#